data_AF-A0A965D007-F1
#
_entry.id   AF-A0A965D007-F1
#
_cell.length_a   1.000
_cell.length_b   1.000
_cell.length_c   1.000
_cell.angle_alpha   90.00
_cell.angle_beta   90.00
_cell.angle_gamma   90.00
#
_symmetry.space_group_name_H-M   'P 1'
#
loop_
_entity.id
_entity.type
_entity.pdbx_description
1 polymer ?
#
loop_
_entity_poly.entity_id
_entity_poly.type
_entity_poly.pdbx_seq_one_letter_code
_entity_poly.pdbx_strand_id
1 'polypeptide(L)'
;RVWDTEHNSGVLIYVQLVDRRIEIVADRGIAARVAQPEWDAICRRMEAAFRERRFEAGALAAIAEITALLARHFPPQGDNPNELSDKPVIL
;
A
#
# COMPACT_ATOMS: atom_id res chain seq x y z
N ARG A 1 -2.87 -5.63 -16.19
CA ARG A 1 -1.54 -6.16 -15.79
C ARG A 1 -0.82 -5.05 -15.03
N VAL A 2 -1.10 -4.89 -13.73
CA VAL A 2 -0.55 -3.80 -12.88
C VAL A 2 0.17 -4.38 -11.64
N TRP A 3 0.31 -5.70 -11.60
CA TRP A 3 0.68 -6.46 -10.39
C TRP A 3 1.79 -7.49 -10.65
N ASP A 4 2.36 -7.53 -11.86
CA ASP A 4 3.42 -8.47 -12.21
C ASP A 4 4.76 -7.75 -11.95
N THR A 5 5.18 -7.68 -10.68
CA THR A 5 6.55 -7.26 -10.34
C THR A 5 7.45 -8.48 -10.30
N GLU A 6 8.71 -8.35 -10.69
CA GLU A 6 9.63 -9.50 -10.82
C GLU A 6 9.81 -10.26 -9.50
N HIS A 7 9.54 -9.59 -8.38
CA HIS A 7 9.68 -10.11 -7.02
C HIS A 7 8.34 -10.38 -6.31
N ASN A 8 7.19 -10.25 -6.98
CA ASN A 8 5.85 -10.33 -6.38
C ASN A 8 5.71 -9.43 -5.12
N SER A 9 6.24 -8.22 -5.21
CA SER A 9 6.35 -7.21 -4.15
C SER A 9 5.46 -5.98 -4.38
N GLY A 10 4.44 -6.10 -5.23
CA GLY A 10 3.47 -5.02 -5.45
C GLY A 10 2.50 -4.84 -4.27
N VAL A 11 2.17 -3.58 -3.95
CA VAL A 11 1.07 -3.22 -3.04
C VAL A 11 0.11 -2.27 -3.76
N LEU A 12 -1.18 -2.62 -3.79
CA LEU A 12 -2.25 -1.74 -4.26
C LEU A 12 -3.01 -1.17 -3.07
N ILE A 13 -3.10 0.16 -3.00
CA ILE A 13 -4.05 0.86 -2.13
C ILE A 13 -5.24 1.26 -3.00
N TYR A 14 -6.38 0.60 -2.79
CA TYR A 14 -7.63 0.91 -3.47
C TYR A 14 -8.54 1.77 -2.58
N VAL A 15 -9.03 2.88 -3.13
CA VAL A 15 -9.88 3.84 -2.42
C VAL A 15 -11.20 3.97 -3.14
N GLN A 16 -12.28 3.53 -2.49
CA GLN A 16 -13.64 3.66 -2.99
C GLN A 16 -14.33 4.87 -2.34
N LEU A 17 -14.43 5.96 -3.09
CA LEU A 17 -14.95 7.23 -2.55
C LEU A 17 -16.46 7.19 -2.23
N VAL A 18 -17.23 6.40 -2.98
CA VAL A 18 -18.69 6.29 -2.80
C VAL A 18 -19.02 5.63 -1.46
N ASP A 19 -18.45 4.44 -1.23
CA ASP A 19 -18.70 3.65 -0.02
C ASP A 19 -17.72 3.99 1.12
N ARG A 20 -16.80 4.93 0.88
CA ARG A 20 -15.73 5.35 1.81
C ARG A 20 -14.91 4.17 2.35
N ARG A 21 -14.62 3.22 1.47
CA ARG A 21 -13.90 1.99 1.79
C ARG A 21 -12.46 2.07 1.28
N ILE A 22 -11.54 1.51 2.06
CA ILE A 22 -10.14 1.38 1.69
C ILE A 22 -9.77 -0.10 1.72
N GLU A 23 -9.10 -0.57 0.68
CA GLU A 23 -8.57 -1.92 0.60
C GLU A 23 -7.07 -1.85 0.28
N ILE A 24 -6.25 -2.54 1.07
CA ILE A 24 -4.84 -2.74 0.76
C ILE A 24 -4.68 -4.19 0.29
N VAL A 25 -4.23 -4.36 -0.95
CA VAL A 25 -3.98 -5.66 -1.56
C VAL A 25 -2.49 -5.80 -1.78
N ALA A 26 -1.87 -6.72 -1.04
CA ALA A 26 -0.47 -7.07 -1.20
C ALA A 26 -0.34 -8.30 -2.08
N ASP A 27 0.70 -8.31 -2.92
CA ASP A 27 1.01 -9.47 -3.74
C ASP A 27 1.53 -10.65 -2.90
N ARG A 28 1.54 -11.85 -3.49
CA ARG A 28 1.78 -13.14 -2.81
C ARG A 28 3.12 -13.19 -2.09
N GLY A 29 4.16 -12.58 -2.64
CA GLY A 29 5.49 -12.52 -2.02
C GLY A 29 5.43 -11.79 -0.69
N ILE A 30 4.72 -10.65 -0.65
CA ILE A 30 4.51 -9.84 0.56
C ILE A 30 3.58 -10.52 1.55
N ALA A 31 2.47 -11.07 1.08
CA ALA A 31 1.48 -11.75 1.94
C ALA A 31 2.09 -12.94 2.71
N ALA A 32 3.13 -13.57 2.18
CA ALA A 32 3.86 -14.64 2.86
C ALA A 32 4.78 -14.14 4.00
N ARG A 33 5.12 -12.85 4.05
CA ARG A 33 6.08 -12.27 5.01
C ARG A 33 5.48 -11.30 6.01
N VAL A 34 4.35 -10.69 5.68
CA VAL A 34 3.68 -9.66 6.47
C VAL A 34 2.32 -10.16 6.91
N ALA A 35 2.02 -10.06 8.20
CA ALA A 35 0.77 -10.61 8.73
C ALA A 35 -0.43 -9.71 8.38
N GLN A 36 -1.59 -10.32 8.11
CA GLN A 36 -2.83 -9.58 7.81
C GLN A 36 -3.18 -8.45 8.81
N PRO A 37 -2.99 -8.63 10.14
CA PRO A 37 -3.27 -7.56 11.10
C PRO A 37 -2.44 -6.28 10.92
N GLU A 38 -1.25 -6.37 10.31
CA GLU A 38 -0.42 -5.20 10.00
C GLU A 38 -1.08 -4.35 8.91
N TRP A 39 -1.55 -4.99 7.83
CA TRP A 39 -2.32 -4.33 6.77
C TRP A 39 -3.63 -3.74 7.28
N ASP A 40 -4.37 -4.51 8.09
CA ASP A 40 -5.64 -4.05 8.65
C ASP A 40 -5.46 -2.81 9.52
N ALA A 41 -4.34 -2.71 10.24
CA ALA A 41 -4.03 -1.55 11.07
C ALA A 41 -3.79 -0.30 10.24
N ILE A 42 -3.07 -0.42 9.11
CA ILE A 42 -2.82 0.68 8.16
C ILE A 42 -4.16 1.12 7.52
N CYS A 43 -4.97 0.17 7.03
CA CYS A 43 -6.31 0.46 6.50
C CYS A 43 -7.16 1.27 7.50
N ARG A 44 -7.30 0.79 8.74
CA ARG A 44 -8.12 1.46 9.76
C ARG A 44 -7.64 2.89 10.06
N ARG A 45 -6.32 3.11 10.12
CA ARG A 45 -5.76 4.47 10.33
C ARG A 45 -6.07 5.39 9.15
N MET A 46 -5.92 4.89 7.92
CA MET A 46 -6.23 5.65 6.72
C MET A 46 -7.73 5.99 6.64
N GLU A 47 -8.60 5.02 6.93
CA GLU A 47 -10.06 5.23 7.00
C GLU A 47 -10.45 6.28 8.04
N ALA A 48 -9.84 6.25 9.23
CA ALA A 48 -10.07 7.24 10.27
C ALA A 48 -9.69 8.65 9.81
N ALA A 49 -8.53 8.81 9.18
CA ALA A 49 -8.12 10.09 8.61
C ALA A 49 -9.09 10.58 7.51
N PHE A 50 -9.55 9.67 6.64
CA PHE A 50 -10.48 10.00 5.56
C PHE A 50 -11.85 10.42 6.09
N ARG A 51 -12.34 9.79 7.17
CA ARG A 51 -13.58 10.21 7.87
C ARG A 51 -13.49 11.64 8.40
N GLU A 52 -12.31 12.07 8.80
CA GLU A 52 -12.03 13.43 9.27
C GLU A 52 -11.70 14.41 8.13
N ARG A 53 -11.87 14.00 6.86
CA ARG A 53 -11.50 14.75 5.64
C ARG A 53 -10.00 15.08 5.55
N ARG A 54 -9.16 14.38 6.30
CA ARG A 54 -7.69 14.49 6.25
C ARG A 54 -7.11 13.56 5.18
N PHE A 55 -7.55 13.72 3.93
CA PHE A 55 -7.25 12.78 2.84
C PHE A 55 -5.76 12.68 2.52
N GLU A 56 -5.13 13.83 2.24
CA GLU A 56 -3.70 13.90 1.91
C GLU A 56 -2.84 13.34 3.05
N ALA A 57 -3.05 13.83 4.26
CA ALA A 57 -2.32 13.38 5.44
C ALA A 57 -2.53 11.87 5.70
N GLY A 58 -3.76 11.37 5.54
CA GLY A 58 -4.06 9.94 5.69
C GLY A 58 -3.37 9.07 4.65
N ALA A 59 -3.35 9.51 3.39
CA ALA A 59 -2.69 8.80 2.31
C ALA A 59 -1.16 8.78 2.48
N LEU A 60 -0.56 9.94 2.78
CA LEU A 60 0.88 10.04 3.01
C LEU A 60 1.33 9.20 4.21
N ALA A 61 0.55 9.20 5.30
CA ALA A 61 0.84 8.35 6.46
C ALA A 61 0.78 6.86 6.10
N ALA A 62 -0.26 6.42 5.37
CA ALA A 62 -0.37 5.04 4.92
C ALA A 62 0.81 4.64 4.02
N ILE A 63 1.18 5.49 3.05
CA ILE A 63 2.33 5.24 2.15
C ILE A 63 3.63 5.10 2.98
N ALA A 64 3.85 5.98 3.95
CA ALA A 64 5.02 5.91 4.83
C ALA A 64 5.06 4.62 5.66
N GLU A 65 3.93 4.21 6.24
CA GLU A 65 3.83 2.98 7.02
C GLU A 65 4.07 1.74 6.15
N ILE A 66 3.47 1.68 4.95
CA ILE A 66 3.68 0.61 3.98
C ILE A 66 5.15 0.56 3.56
N THR A 67 5.77 1.71 3.30
CA THR A 67 7.18 1.81 2.92
C THR A 67 8.09 1.25 4.00
N ALA A 68 7.85 1.61 5.27
CA ALA A 68 8.61 1.10 6.40
C ALA A 68 8.44 -0.42 6.57
N LEU A 69 7.22 -0.92 6.37
CA LEU A 69 6.91 -2.35 6.43
C LEU A 69 7.65 -3.11 5.31
N LEU A 70 7.58 -2.63 4.07
CA LEU A 70 8.29 -3.23 2.95
C LEU A 70 9.81 -3.20 3.15
N ALA A 71 10.39 -2.07 3.58
CA ALA A 71 11.83 -1.96 3.82
C ALA A 71 12.35 -2.98 4.86
N ARG A 72 11.52 -3.36 5.84
CA ARG A 72 11.87 -4.38 6.84
C ARG A 72 11.90 -5.79 6.26
N HIS A 73 10.96 -6.14 5.39
CA HIS A 73 10.79 -7.51 4.88
C HIS A 73 11.41 -7.75 3.49
N PHE A 74 11.61 -6.68 2.74
CA PHE A 74 12.13 -6.60 1.37
C PHE A 74 13.07 -5.39 1.27
N PRO A 75 14.22 -5.41 1.98
CA PRO A 75 15.19 -4.34 1.87
C PRO A 75 15.65 -4.21 0.41
N PRO A 76 15.88 -2.98 -0.11
CA PRO A 76 16.35 -2.80 -1.47
C PRO A 76 17.71 -3.48 -1.65
N GLN A 77 17.88 -4.22 -2.75
CA GLN A 77 19.12 -4.92 -3.08
C GLN A 77 19.59 -4.52 -4.48
N GLY A 78 20.89 -4.25 -4.62
CA GLY A 78 21.50 -4.00 -5.93
C GLY A 78 20.85 -2.83 -6.68
N ASP A 79 20.57 -3.05 -7.96
CA ASP A 79 19.79 -2.12 -8.78
C ASP A 79 18.30 -2.27 -8.46
N ASN A 80 17.64 -1.17 -8.11
CA ASN A 80 16.23 -1.13 -7.68
C ASN A 80 15.48 -0.12 -8.56
N PRO A 81 15.24 -0.45 -9.84
CA PRO A 81 14.56 0.45 -10.76
C PRO A 81 13.09 0.63 -10.34
N ASN A 82 12.48 1.74 -10.78
CA ASN A 82 11.07 1.94 -10.55
C ASN A 82 10.23 1.04 -11.47
N GLU A 83 9.77 -0.10 -10.95
CA GLU A 83 8.98 -1.10 -11.69
C GLU A 83 7.52 -0.66 -11.95
N LEU A 84 6.99 0.28 -11.16
CA LEU A 84 5.60 0.75 -11.24
C LEU A 84 5.53 2.27 -11.35
N SER A 85 4.47 2.82 -11.94
CA SER A 85 4.31 4.27 -11.98
C SER A 85 3.93 4.81 -10.59
N ASP A 86 4.58 5.89 -10.16
CA ASP A 86 4.21 6.63 -8.94
C ASP A 86 2.91 7.44 -9.08
N LYS A 87 2.28 7.39 -10.26
CA LYS A 87 1.04 8.13 -10.54
C LYS A 87 -0.17 7.35 -10.03
N PRO A 88 -1.11 8.01 -9.33
CA PRO A 88 -2.38 7.38 -9.01
C PRO A 88 -3.15 7.06 -10.29
N VAL A 89 -3.83 5.92 -10.28
CA VAL A 89 -4.75 5.51 -11.35
C VAL A 89 -6.17 5.87 -10.94
N ILE A 90 -6.89 6.57 -11.81
CA ILE A 90 -8.32 6.87 -11.62
C ILE A 90 -9.10 5.89 -12.50
N LEU A 91 -10.02 5.15 -11.89
CA LEU A 91 -10.88 4.17 -12.54
C LEU A 91 -12.32 4.67 -12.61
#